data_AF-A0A4Q2YJL4-F1
#
_entry.id   AF-A0A4Q2YJL4-F1
#
_cell.length_a   1.000
_cell.length_b   1.000
_cell.length_c   1.000
_cell.angle_alpha   90.00
_cell.angle_beta   90.00
_cell.angle_gamma   90.00
#
_symmetry.space_group_name_H-M   'P 1'
#
loop_
_entity.id
_entity.type
_entity.pdbx_description
1 polymer ?
#
loop_
_entity_poly.entity_id
_entity_poly.type
_entity_poly.pdbx_seq_one_letter_code
_entity_poly.pdbx_strand_id
1 'polypeptide(L)' 'SELAHTITHDETAGFIDKFREVAIPADAIARAISFSIDQPDDVDVNEIIVRPTASPN' A
#
# COMPACT_ATOMS: atom_id res chain seq x y z
N SER A 1 -7.63 7.43 -4.91
CA SER A 1 -7.58 7.65 -6.37
C SER A 1 -8.88 8.28 -6.80
N GLU A 2 -8.76 9.35 -7.59
CA GLU A 2 -9.85 10.17 -8.12
C GLU A 2 -10.88 9.36 -8.91
N LEU A 3 -10.47 8.27 -9.55
CA LEU A 3 -11.34 7.42 -10.39
C LEU A 3 -12.45 6.70 -9.63
N ALA A 4 -12.32 6.46 -8.32
CA ALA A 4 -13.41 5.82 -7.57
C ALA A 4 -14.56 6.77 -7.28
N HIS A 5 -14.32 8.09 -7.27
CA HIS A 5 -15.35 9.08 -6.99
C HIS A 5 -16.33 9.27 -8.15
N THR A 6 -16.06 8.63 -9.30
CA THR A 6 -16.91 8.70 -10.50
C THR A 6 -17.67 7.40 -10.77
N ILE A 7 -17.62 6.41 -9.86
CA ILE A 7 -18.35 5.15 -10.03
C ILE A 7 -19.82 5.38 -9.69
N THR A 8 -20.71 5.18 -10.66
CA THR A 8 -22.15 5.40 -10.51
C THR A 8 -22.94 4.12 -10.22
N HIS A 9 -22.32 2.95 -10.31
CA HIS A 9 -22.96 1.67 -9.99
C HIS A 9 -22.68 1.31 -8.52
N ASP A 10 -23.72 1.31 -7.70
CA ASP A 10 -23.61 1.21 -6.24
C ASP A 10 -22.84 -0.04 -5.76
N GLU A 11 -23.09 -1.19 -6.39
CA GLU A 11 -22.40 -2.44 -6.03
C GLU A 11 -20.89 -2.33 -6.31
N THR A 12 -20.52 -1.75 -7.45
CA THR A 12 -19.12 -1.54 -7.82
C THR A 12 -18.44 -0.54 -6.90
N ALA A 13 -19.12 0.55 -6.53
CA ALA A 13 -18.61 1.54 -5.59
C ALA A 13 -18.31 0.89 -4.23
N GLY A 14 -19.27 0.15 -3.68
CA GLY A 14 -19.10 -0.56 -2.41
C GLY A 14 -18.02 -1.63 -2.43
N PHE A 15 -17.81 -2.30 -3.57
CA PHE A 15 -16.69 -3.24 -3.74
C PHE A 15 -15.33 -2.52 -3.71
N ILE A 16 -15.20 -1.38 -4.40
CA ILE A 16 -13.96 -0.60 -4.45
C ILE A 16 -13.61 -0.01 -3.08
N ASP A 17 -14.61 0.44 -2.31
CA ASP A 17 -14.40 0.93 -0.95
C ASP A 17 -13.82 -0.17 -0.05
N LYS A 18 -14.44 -1.35 -0.04
CA LYS A 18 -13.94 -2.52 0.73
C LYS A 18 -12.55 -2.96 0.27
N PHE A 19 -12.30 -2.96 -1.05
CA PHE A 19 -10.98 -3.30 -1.58
C PHE A 19 -9.89 -2.34 -1.07
N ARG A 20 -10.22 -1.05 -0.92
CA ARG A 20 -9.30 -0.02 -0.42
C ARG A 20 -9.05 -0.08 1.09
N GLU A 21 -9.92 -0.73 1.88
CA GLU A 21 -9.65 -0.96 3.31
C GLU A 21 -8.39 -1.79 3.53
N VAL A 22 -8.00 -2.62 2.57
CA VAL A 22 -6.79 -3.47 2.62
C VAL A 22 -5.58 -2.77 1.97
N ALA A 23 -5.71 -1.50 1.58
CA ALA A 23 -4.60 -0.76 0.98
C ALA A 23 -3.44 -0.56 1.97
N ILE A 24 -2.21 -0.55 1.46
CA ILE A 24 -1.02 -0.22 2.25
C ILE A 24 -1.11 1.28 2.61
N PRO A 25 -1.09 1.65 3.89
CA PRO A 25 -1.16 3.05 4.27
C PRO A 25 0.19 3.74 4.03
N ALA A 26 0.18 5.04 3.75
CA ALA A 26 1.38 5.78 3.37
C ALA A 26 2.48 5.76 4.44
N ASP A 27 2.11 5.70 5.72
CA ASP A 27 3.05 5.58 6.84
C ASP A 27 3.83 4.27 6.82
N ALA A 28 3.24 3.18 6.30
CA ALA A 28 3.94 1.91 6.16
C ALA A 28 5.06 1.99 5.11
N ILE A 29 4.82 2.71 4.02
CA ILE A 29 5.85 2.98 3.01
C ILE A 29 6.94 3.90 3.57
N ALA A 30 6.57 4.93 4.34
CA ALA A 30 7.54 5.80 5.00
C ALA A 30 8.46 5.04 5.96
N ARG A 31 7.91 4.08 6.74
CA ARG A 31 8.71 3.20 7.59
C ARG A 31 9.65 2.29 6.79
N ALA A 32 9.20 1.75 5.65
CA ALA A 32 10.05 0.94 4.79
C ALA A 32 11.25 1.73 4.25
N ILE A 33 11.01 3.00 3.87
CA ILE A 33 12.08 3.91 3.44
C ILE A 33 13.05 4.23 4.59
N SER A 34 12.53 4.56 5.78
CA SER A 34 13.39 4.81 6.96
C SER A 34 14.29 3.62 7.24
N PHE A 35 13.72 2.40 7.21
CA PHE A 35 14.49 1.17 7.39
C PHE A 35 15.64 1.04 6.38
N SER A 36 15.44 1.40 5.10
CA SER A 36 16.53 1.40 4.11
C SER A 36 17.62 2.42 4.41
N ILE A 37 17.23 3.63 4.83
CA ILE A 37 18.17 4.73 5.12
C ILE A 37 19.01 4.45 6.37
N ASP A 38 18.42 3.77 7.35
CA ASP A 38 19.07 3.48 8.64
C ASP A 38 20.12 2.35 8.55
N GLN A 39 20.37 1.78 7.36
CA GLN A 39 21.38 0.72 7.20
C GLN A 39 22.81 1.28 7.26
N PRO A 40 23.78 0.51 7.79
CA PRO A 40 25.19 0.90 7.79
C PRO A 40 25.78 1.09 6.39
N ASP A 41 26.89 1.84 6.28
CA ASP A 41 27.56 2.17 5.02
C ASP A 41 28.01 0.95 4.18
N ASP A 42 28.16 -0.22 4.79
CA ASP A 42 28.56 -1.47 4.14
C ASP A 42 27.37 -2.36 3.73
N VAL A 43 26.14 -1.88 3.87
CA VAL A 43 24.91 -2.60 3.54
C VAL A 43 24.16 -1.92 2.40
N ASP A 44 23.91 -2.67 1.33
CA ASP A 44 23.11 -2.25 0.19
C ASP A 44 21.70 -2.86 0.23
N VAL A 45 20.67 -2.03 0.05
CA VAL A 45 19.26 -2.45 -0.02
C VAL A 45 18.76 -2.28 -1.44
N ASN A 46 18.84 -3.35 -2.23
CA ASN A 46 18.42 -3.34 -3.63
C ASN A 46 16.90 -3.30 -3.81
N GLU A 47 16.13 -4.02 -2.99
CA GLU A 47 14.68 -4.12 -3.14
C GLU A 47 13.96 -4.29 -1.80
N ILE A 48 12.80 -3.65 -1.67
CA ILE A 48 11.83 -3.90 -0.60
C ILE A 48 10.46 -4.15 -1.20
N ILE A 49 9.89 -5.32 -0.89
CA ILE A 49 8.51 -5.68 -1.27
C ILE A 49 7.59 -5.46 -0.07
N VAL A 50 6.69 -4.48 -0.16
CA VAL A 50 5.66 -4.21 0.86
C VAL A 50 4.32 -4.75 0.37
N ARG A 51 3.68 -5.61 1.15
CA ARG A 51 2.35 -6.19 0.84
C ARG A 51 1.44 -6.11 2.06
N PRO A 52 0.12 -5.90 1.88
CA PRO A 52 -0.83 -6.05 2.98
C PRO A 52 -0.89 -7.53 3.39
N THR A 53 -0.83 -7.81 4.69
CA THR A 53 -0.96 -9.18 5.20
C THR A 53 -2.40 -9.69 5.11
N ALA A 54 -3.37 -8.79 5.04
CA ALA A 54 -4.80 -9.10 4.93
C ALA A 54 -5.28 -9.29 3.48
N SER A 55 -4.40 -9.20 2.47
CA SER A 55 -4.79 -9.48 1.09
C SER A 55 -5.19 -10.95 0.93
N PRO A 56 -6.38 -11.27 0.38
CA PRO A 56 -6.70 -12.63 0.00
C PRO A 56 -5.73 -13.10 -1.10
N ASN A 57 -5.21 -14.32 -0.96
CA ASN A 57 -4.40 -14.98 -1.99
C ASN A 57 -5.26 -15.38 -3.19
#